data_AF-A0A928CY88-F1
#
_entry.id   AF-A0A928CY88-F1
#
_cell.length_a   1.000
_cell.length_b   1.000
_cell.length_c   1.000
_cell.angle_alpha   90.00
_cell.angle_beta   90.00
_cell.angle_gamma   90.00
#
_symmetry.space_group_name_H-M   'P 1'
#
loop_
_entity.id
_entity.type
_entity.pdbx_description
1 polymer ?
#
loop_
_entity_poly.entity_id
_entity_poly.type
_entity_poly.pdbx_seq_one_letter_code
_entity_poly.pdbx_strand_id
1 'polypeptide(L)'
;MRKHVYGPINSRRLGKSLGVDLIVPKVCPLDCIYCEARATTDLTMVRREYVDIDEVLAEIDRVLAEIPAPDYITFSGAGEPTLNSGIGQVIGHLKKFHPHNKVCLLTNGLLLKDQKLQQELAGLDMIIPSLDASNDEEYQKINRPVPGETLAKLVDGIAEFHRNHPSVFMALEMFIAPGINDSDESLSRFETLVKQISPDAIQLNTLDRPGVIADLKPAPTETMKKFAAALDRIVPVTFISNVN
;
A
#
# COMPACT_ATOMS: atom_id res chain seq x y z
N MET A 1 -26.61 -5.77 -2.24
CA MET A 1 -25.62 -4.82 -2.81
C MET A 1 -24.34 -5.00 -2.02
N ARG A 2 -23.18 -4.98 -2.69
CA ARG A 2 -21.90 -5.10 -1.99
C ARG A 2 -21.53 -3.75 -1.36
N LYS A 3 -21.03 -3.77 -0.13
CA LYS A 3 -20.73 -2.57 0.67
C LYS A 3 -19.25 -2.51 1.05
N HIS A 4 -18.69 -3.64 1.44
CA HIS A 4 -17.30 -3.76 1.87
C HIS A 4 -16.40 -4.52 0.89
N VAL A 5 -16.99 -5.25 -0.06
CA VAL A 5 -16.24 -6.08 -1.01
C VAL A 5 -16.47 -5.60 -2.44
N TYR A 6 -15.40 -5.46 -3.22
CA TYR A 6 -15.49 -5.06 -4.63
C TYR A 6 -14.63 -5.95 -5.54
N GLY A 7 -14.96 -5.94 -6.84
CA GLY A 7 -14.31 -6.82 -7.81
C GLY A 7 -14.96 -8.21 -7.90
N PRO A 8 -14.21 -9.28 -8.22
CA PRO A 8 -12.78 -9.29 -8.46
C PRO A 8 -12.39 -8.40 -9.64
N ILE A 9 -11.29 -7.68 -9.53
CA ILE A 9 -10.70 -6.86 -10.59
C ILE A 9 -9.48 -7.57 -11.19
N ASN A 10 -9.20 -7.30 -12.46
CA ASN A 10 -7.92 -7.69 -13.06
C ASN A 10 -6.85 -6.70 -12.57
N SER A 11 -6.15 -7.07 -11.51
CA SER A 11 -5.03 -6.31 -10.96
C SER A 11 -3.82 -6.38 -11.89
N ARG A 12 -3.15 -5.25 -12.05
CA ARG A 12 -1.89 -5.15 -12.80
C ARG A 12 -0.73 -5.90 -12.14
N ARG A 13 -0.88 -6.26 -10.87
CA ARG A 13 0.18 -6.80 -10.00
C ARG A 13 -0.19 -8.07 -9.24
N LEU A 14 -1.48 -8.39 -9.11
CA LEU A 14 -1.98 -9.47 -8.26
C LEU A 14 -2.90 -10.46 -9.00
N GLY A 15 -2.96 -10.42 -10.34
CA GLY A 15 -3.91 -11.26 -11.09
C GLY A 15 -5.37 -10.87 -10.79
N LYS A 16 -6.27 -11.85 -10.64
CA LYS A 16 -7.66 -11.59 -10.21
C LYS A 16 -7.70 -11.33 -8.71
N SER A 17 -7.95 -10.09 -8.32
CA SER A 17 -7.97 -9.67 -6.92
C SER A 17 -9.36 -9.24 -6.48
N LEU A 18 -9.83 -9.79 -5.36
CA LEU A 18 -11.03 -9.32 -4.66
C LEU A 18 -10.61 -8.24 -3.65
N GLY A 19 -11.23 -7.05 -3.71
CA GLY A 19 -10.93 -5.96 -2.80
C GLY A 19 -11.81 -5.96 -1.57
N VAL A 20 -11.25 -5.61 -0.41
CA VAL A 20 -11.94 -5.47 0.88
C VAL A 20 -11.66 -4.09 1.47
N ASP A 21 -12.71 -3.27 1.60
CA ASP A 21 -12.67 -1.96 2.24
C ASP A 21 -12.99 -2.07 3.73
N LEU A 22 -11.97 -1.91 4.57
CA LEU A 22 -12.12 -1.87 6.04
C LEU A 22 -12.32 -0.45 6.59
N ILE A 23 -12.40 0.55 5.72
CA ILE A 23 -12.34 1.95 6.11
C ILE A 23 -13.44 2.75 5.43
N VAL A 24 -14.00 3.71 6.17
CA VAL A 24 -14.88 4.72 5.59
C VAL A 24 -14.05 5.59 4.65
N PRO A 25 -14.54 5.94 3.45
CA PRO A 25 -13.75 6.70 2.49
C PRO A 25 -13.07 7.93 3.09
N LYS A 26 -11.79 8.10 2.72
CA LYS A 26 -10.97 9.28 3.00
C LYS A 26 -10.58 9.49 4.47
N VAL A 27 -10.58 8.41 5.26
CA VAL A 27 -9.85 8.33 6.53
C VAL A 27 -8.47 7.74 6.26
N CYS A 28 -7.41 8.51 6.50
CA CYS A 28 -6.03 8.13 6.20
C CYS A 28 -5.06 8.97 7.03
N PRO A 29 -3.88 8.48 7.41
CA PRO A 29 -2.87 9.33 8.05
C PRO A 29 -2.08 10.20 7.06
N LEU A 30 -2.34 10.07 5.76
CA LEU A 30 -1.70 10.81 4.67
C LEU A 30 -2.75 11.49 3.77
N ASP A 31 -2.39 12.59 3.11
CA ASP A 31 -3.18 13.27 2.07
C ASP A 31 -2.40 13.29 0.73
N CYS A 32 -2.10 12.09 0.20
CA CYS A 32 -1.22 11.96 -0.97
C CYS A 32 -1.76 12.68 -2.21
N ILE A 33 -0.90 13.44 -2.89
CA ILE A 33 -1.27 14.26 -4.08
C ILE A 33 -1.76 13.43 -5.28
N TYR A 34 -1.39 12.15 -5.33
CA TYR A 34 -1.72 11.22 -6.40
C TYR A 34 -2.91 10.31 -6.08
N CYS A 35 -3.52 10.42 -4.90
CA CYS A 35 -4.53 9.46 -4.44
C CYS A 35 -5.77 9.42 -5.34
N GLU A 36 -5.99 8.27 -6.02
CA GLU A 36 -7.14 8.07 -6.92
C GLU A 36 -8.49 8.11 -6.20
N ALA A 37 -8.48 7.82 -4.90
CA ALA A 37 -9.69 7.83 -4.07
C ALA A 37 -10.09 9.24 -3.62
N ARG A 38 -9.37 10.31 -4.04
CA ARG A 38 -9.53 11.75 -3.69
C ARG A 38 -8.80 12.17 -2.39
N ALA A 39 -8.85 13.48 -2.12
CA ALA A 39 -8.26 14.12 -0.93
C ALA A 39 -8.80 13.53 0.38
N THR A 40 -7.93 13.41 1.36
CA THR A 40 -8.26 12.92 2.71
C THR A 40 -9.15 13.93 3.44
N THR A 41 -10.24 13.45 4.03
CA THR A 41 -11.21 14.27 4.77
C THR A 41 -11.09 14.09 6.28
N ASP A 42 -10.50 12.98 6.72
CA ASP A 42 -10.17 12.70 8.12
C ASP A 42 -8.70 12.25 8.19
N LEU A 43 -7.82 13.21 8.48
CA LEU A 43 -6.37 13.01 8.57
C LEU A 43 -6.02 12.54 9.98
N THR A 44 -5.81 11.23 10.18
CA THR A 44 -5.71 10.64 11.52
C THR A 44 -4.88 9.37 11.58
N MET A 45 -4.32 9.10 12.76
CA MET A 45 -3.65 7.83 13.13
C MET A 45 -4.49 6.99 14.10
N VAL A 46 -5.70 7.43 14.44
CA VAL A 46 -6.53 6.77 15.47
C VAL A 46 -7.05 5.44 14.93
N ARG A 47 -6.63 4.35 15.58
CA ARG A 47 -7.17 3.03 15.29
C ARG A 47 -8.50 2.81 16.00
N ARG A 48 -9.52 2.35 15.26
CA ARG A 48 -10.83 1.93 15.80
C ARG A 48 -11.56 1.06 14.78
N GLU A 49 -12.71 0.54 15.15
CA GLU A 49 -13.58 -0.15 14.21
C GLU A 49 -14.33 0.90 13.37
N TYR A 50 -13.90 1.10 12.13
CA TYR A 50 -14.48 2.09 11.21
C TYR A 50 -15.67 1.56 10.42
N VAL A 51 -15.78 0.23 10.31
CA VAL A 51 -16.88 -0.50 9.71
C VAL A 51 -17.16 -1.74 10.56
N ASP A 52 -18.41 -2.19 10.59
CA ASP A 52 -18.83 -3.38 11.34
C ASP A 52 -18.12 -4.63 10.80
N ILE A 53 -17.28 -5.25 11.63
CA ILE A 53 -16.47 -6.39 11.21
C ILE A 53 -17.31 -7.63 10.92
N ASP A 54 -18.39 -7.86 11.67
CA ASP A 54 -19.28 -9.00 11.42
C ASP A 54 -19.96 -8.87 10.06
N GLU A 55 -20.35 -7.64 9.66
CA GLU A 55 -20.87 -7.35 8.32
C GLU A 55 -19.82 -7.63 7.24
N VAL A 56 -18.56 -7.24 7.45
CA VAL A 56 -17.45 -7.51 6.51
C VAL A 56 -17.24 -9.00 6.32
N LEU A 57 -17.15 -9.77 7.42
CA LEU A 57 -16.91 -11.21 7.37
C LEU A 57 -18.03 -11.94 6.63
N ALA A 58 -19.29 -11.63 6.96
CA ALA A 58 -20.45 -12.22 6.30
C ALA A 58 -20.50 -11.87 4.81
N GLU A 59 -20.12 -10.64 4.43
CA GLU A 59 -20.06 -10.23 3.03
C GLU A 59 -18.95 -10.95 2.26
N ILE A 60 -17.75 -11.10 2.85
CA ILE A 60 -16.63 -11.85 2.26
C ILE A 60 -17.06 -13.29 1.98
N ASP A 61 -17.61 -13.98 2.97
CA ASP A 61 -18.01 -15.40 2.85
C ASP A 61 -19.05 -15.60 1.75
N ARG A 62 -20.07 -14.73 1.72
CA ARG A 62 -21.10 -14.75 0.69
C ARG A 62 -20.50 -14.54 -0.70
N VAL A 63 -19.62 -13.54 -0.88
CA VAL A 63 -19.04 -13.25 -2.20
C VAL A 63 -18.14 -14.38 -2.67
N LEU A 64 -17.30 -14.94 -1.80
CA LEU A 64 -16.40 -16.04 -2.15
C LEU A 64 -17.15 -17.33 -2.51
N ALA A 65 -18.35 -17.55 -1.98
CA ALA A 65 -19.22 -18.66 -2.39
C ALA A 65 -19.82 -18.50 -3.80
N GLU A 66 -19.90 -17.27 -4.32
CA GLU A 66 -20.56 -16.94 -5.59
C GLU A 66 -19.59 -16.79 -6.77
N ILE A 67 -18.29 -16.60 -6.50
CA ILE A 67 -17.28 -16.32 -7.54
C ILE A 67 -16.24 -17.43 -7.64
N PRO A 68 -15.56 -17.58 -8.80
CA PRO A 68 -14.32 -18.35 -8.87
C PRO A 68 -13.29 -17.79 -7.89
N ALA A 69 -12.50 -18.68 -7.27
CA ALA A 69 -11.48 -18.30 -6.31
C ALA A 69 -10.54 -17.22 -6.90
N PRO A 70 -10.43 -16.04 -6.26
CA PRO A 70 -9.49 -15.02 -6.69
C PRO A 70 -8.05 -15.43 -6.33
N ASP A 71 -7.08 -14.92 -7.09
CA ASP A 71 -5.65 -15.10 -6.81
C ASP A 71 -5.26 -14.44 -5.48
N TYR A 72 -5.87 -13.28 -5.19
CA TYR A 72 -5.70 -12.55 -3.93
C TYR A 72 -7.02 -11.97 -3.40
N ILE A 73 -7.12 -11.91 -2.08
CA ILE A 73 -8.04 -11.06 -1.34
C ILE A 73 -7.21 -9.92 -0.76
N THR A 74 -7.59 -8.68 -1.07
CA THR A 74 -6.71 -7.53 -0.91
C THR A 74 -7.39 -6.43 -0.12
N PHE A 75 -6.77 -6.00 0.97
CA PHE A 75 -7.18 -4.81 1.71
C PHE A 75 -6.65 -3.55 1.02
N SER A 76 -7.55 -2.72 0.49
CA SER A 76 -7.24 -1.48 -0.24
C SER A 76 -8.50 -0.68 -0.55
N GLY A 77 -8.36 0.58 -0.98
CA GLY A 77 -9.41 1.28 -1.76
C GLY A 77 -9.87 2.61 -1.18
N ALA A 78 -10.56 2.58 -0.05
CA ALA A 78 -11.27 3.75 0.50
C ALA A 78 -10.38 4.69 1.34
N GLY A 79 -9.32 4.18 1.96
CA GLY A 79 -8.45 4.90 2.90
C GLY A 79 -7.30 3.99 3.34
N GLU A 80 -6.80 4.16 4.57
CA GLU A 80 -5.69 3.33 5.09
C GLU A 80 -6.21 2.13 5.90
N PRO A 81 -6.17 0.88 5.39
CA PRO A 81 -6.80 -0.27 6.04
C PRO A 81 -6.29 -0.55 7.46
N THR A 82 -5.02 -0.23 7.74
CA THR A 82 -4.41 -0.49 9.06
C THR A 82 -4.98 0.36 10.20
N LEU A 83 -5.74 1.42 9.88
CA LEU A 83 -6.51 2.18 10.85
C LEU A 83 -7.68 1.38 11.43
N ASN A 84 -8.17 0.34 10.75
CA ASN A 84 -9.24 -0.48 11.33
C ASN A 84 -8.67 -1.46 12.36
N SER A 85 -9.17 -1.39 13.60
CA SER A 85 -8.74 -2.28 14.70
C SER A 85 -9.15 -3.75 14.51
N GLY A 86 -10.08 -4.03 13.60
CA GLY A 86 -10.56 -5.36 13.26
C GLY A 86 -9.78 -6.08 12.16
N ILE A 87 -8.76 -5.46 11.55
CA ILE A 87 -8.01 -6.06 10.43
C ILE A 87 -7.46 -7.45 10.74
N GLY A 88 -6.93 -7.67 11.95
CA GLY A 88 -6.44 -8.98 12.38
C GLY A 88 -7.53 -10.05 12.49
N GLN A 89 -8.77 -9.65 12.84
CA GLN A 89 -9.91 -10.58 12.87
C GLN A 89 -10.27 -11.03 11.45
N VAL A 90 -10.27 -10.11 10.49
CA VAL A 90 -10.57 -10.43 9.08
C VAL A 90 -9.48 -11.32 8.47
N ILE A 91 -8.20 -11.01 8.72
CA ILE A 91 -7.08 -11.88 8.29
C ILE A 91 -7.21 -13.27 8.91
N GLY A 92 -7.46 -13.36 10.22
CA GLY A 92 -7.64 -14.63 10.93
C GLY A 92 -8.81 -15.45 10.38
N HIS A 93 -9.93 -14.81 10.07
CA HIS A 93 -11.09 -15.45 9.45
C HIS A 93 -10.75 -16.00 8.07
N LEU A 94 -10.13 -15.19 7.20
CA LEU A 94 -9.70 -15.61 5.87
C LEU A 94 -8.75 -16.80 5.93
N LYS A 95 -7.75 -16.78 6.83
CA LYS A 95 -6.82 -17.90 6.98
C LYS A 95 -7.45 -19.17 7.54
N LYS A 96 -8.51 -19.03 8.34
CA LYS A 96 -9.22 -20.18 8.91
C LYS A 96 -10.22 -20.82 7.94
N PHE A 97 -11.00 -20.01 7.25
CA PHE A 97 -12.15 -20.48 6.45
C PHE A 97 -11.89 -20.48 4.95
N HIS A 98 -10.91 -19.68 4.48
CA HIS A 98 -10.51 -19.58 3.07
C HIS A 98 -8.99 -19.78 2.90
N PRO A 99 -8.40 -20.87 3.46
CA PRO A 99 -6.95 -21.03 3.57
C PRO A 99 -6.20 -21.11 2.23
N HIS A 100 -6.92 -21.34 1.12
CA HIS A 100 -6.36 -21.42 -0.22
C HIS A 100 -6.19 -20.05 -0.90
N ASN A 101 -6.87 -19.01 -0.40
CA ASN A 101 -6.75 -17.67 -0.96
C ASN A 101 -5.56 -16.94 -0.32
N LYS A 102 -4.77 -16.29 -1.16
CA LYS A 102 -3.73 -15.39 -0.67
C LYS A 102 -4.34 -14.08 -0.20
N VAL A 103 -3.77 -13.50 0.84
CA VAL A 103 -4.20 -12.27 1.48
C VAL A 103 -3.10 -11.22 1.30
N CYS A 104 -3.47 -10.10 0.68
CA CYS A 104 -2.58 -8.97 0.43
C CYS A 104 -3.06 -7.72 1.17
N LEU A 105 -2.13 -6.89 1.63
CA LEU A 105 -2.41 -5.55 2.15
C LEU A 105 -1.68 -4.51 1.31
N LEU A 106 -2.40 -3.53 0.75
CA LEU A 106 -1.80 -2.28 0.32
C LEU A 106 -1.92 -1.27 1.46
N THR A 107 -0.80 -0.66 1.83
CA THR A 107 -0.75 0.26 2.96
C THR A 107 0.20 1.41 2.68
N ASN A 108 -0.06 2.57 3.24
CA ASN A 108 0.91 3.64 3.26
C ASN A 108 2.08 3.42 4.24
N GLY A 109 2.02 2.36 5.06
CA GLY A 109 3.11 1.93 5.93
C GLY A 109 3.22 2.68 7.26
N LEU A 110 2.48 3.77 7.48
CA LEU A 110 2.75 4.69 8.60
C LEU A 110 2.49 4.08 9.98
N LEU A 111 1.58 3.10 10.06
CA LEU A 111 1.26 2.39 11.29
C LEU A 111 2.12 1.15 11.50
N LEU A 112 2.99 0.75 10.56
CA LEU A 112 3.75 -0.51 10.68
C LEU A 112 4.75 -0.53 11.85
N LYS A 113 5.05 0.61 12.47
CA LYS A 113 5.81 0.69 13.73
C LYS A 113 5.05 0.18 14.96
N ASP A 114 3.72 0.04 14.89
CA ASP A 114 2.90 -0.47 16.00
C ASP A 114 3.03 -1.99 16.09
N GLN A 115 3.71 -2.47 17.14
CA GLN A 115 3.97 -3.90 17.35
C GLN A 115 2.69 -4.75 17.46
N LYS A 116 1.59 -4.21 18.00
CA LYS A 116 0.32 -4.92 18.07
C LYS A 116 -0.27 -5.08 16.66
N LEU A 117 -0.22 -4.02 15.85
CA LEU A 117 -0.63 -4.13 14.45
C LEU A 117 0.25 -5.13 13.69
N GLN A 118 1.58 -5.13 13.89
CA GLN A 118 2.45 -6.10 13.22
C GLN A 118 2.00 -7.56 13.48
N GLN A 119 1.63 -7.88 14.73
CA GLN A 119 1.08 -9.19 15.09
C GLN A 119 -0.26 -9.50 14.40
N GLU A 120 -1.15 -8.51 14.31
CA GLU A 120 -2.43 -8.64 13.62
C GLU A 120 -2.26 -8.89 12.11
N LEU A 121 -1.15 -8.42 11.52
CA LEU A 121 -0.81 -8.57 10.10
C LEU A 121 0.03 -9.82 9.80
N ALA A 122 0.43 -10.61 10.80
CA ALA A 122 1.31 -11.76 10.62
C ALA A 122 0.75 -12.87 9.71
N GLY A 123 -0.58 -12.88 9.51
CA GLY A 123 -1.27 -13.81 8.61
C GLY A 123 -1.33 -13.37 7.15
N LEU A 124 -0.69 -12.27 6.75
CA LEU A 124 -0.63 -11.87 5.34
C LEU A 124 0.28 -12.80 4.51
N ASP A 125 -0.02 -12.98 3.23
CA ASP A 125 0.94 -13.58 2.28
C ASP A 125 1.80 -12.51 1.61
N MET A 126 1.24 -11.32 1.43
CA MET A 126 1.91 -10.19 0.80
C MET A 126 1.53 -8.87 1.46
N ILE A 127 2.50 -7.96 1.57
CA ILE A 127 2.27 -6.57 1.93
C ILE A 127 2.93 -5.65 0.90
N ILE A 128 2.25 -4.56 0.58
CA ILE A 128 2.71 -3.55 -0.37
C ILE A 128 2.69 -2.18 0.32
N PRO A 129 3.76 -1.82 1.06
CA PRO A 129 3.91 -0.49 1.61
C PRO A 129 4.31 0.53 0.54
N SER A 130 3.79 1.75 0.63
CA SER A 130 4.22 2.88 -0.22
C SER A 130 5.49 3.56 0.32
N LEU A 131 6.46 3.82 -0.56
CA LEU A 131 7.64 4.66 -0.32
C LEU A 131 7.77 5.69 -1.45
N ASP A 132 7.10 6.82 -1.31
CA ASP A 132 6.99 7.82 -2.38
C ASP A 132 7.93 9.01 -2.22
N ALA A 133 8.78 9.01 -1.19
CA ALA A 133 9.69 10.11 -0.89
C ALA A 133 11.04 9.59 -0.40
N SER A 134 12.09 10.33 -0.73
CA SER A 134 13.48 10.01 -0.37
C SER A 134 14.05 10.93 0.71
N ASN A 135 13.34 12.01 1.05
CA ASN A 135 13.61 12.89 2.20
C ASN A 135 12.30 13.48 2.77
N ASP A 136 12.38 14.19 3.90
CA ASP A 136 11.19 14.78 4.55
C ASP A 136 10.53 15.89 3.70
N GLU A 137 11.28 16.63 2.88
CA GLU A 137 10.71 17.68 2.03
C GLU A 137 9.80 17.08 0.94
N GLU A 138 10.29 16.05 0.25
CA GLU A 138 9.53 15.26 -0.72
C GLU A 138 8.32 14.60 -0.05
N TYR A 139 8.51 14.07 1.16
CA TYR A 139 7.47 13.42 1.92
C TYR A 139 6.31 14.37 2.27
N GLN A 140 6.63 15.59 2.69
CA GLN A 140 5.63 16.64 2.93
C GLN A 140 4.96 17.11 1.63
N LYS A 141 5.69 17.19 0.51
CA LYS A 141 5.14 17.59 -0.79
C LYS A 141 4.18 16.55 -1.36
N ILE A 142 4.54 15.26 -1.27
CA ILE A 142 3.83 14.15 -1.90
C ILE A 142 2.77 13.56 -0.99
N ASN A 143 3.16 13.13 0.21
CA ASN A 143 2.32 12.32 1.09
C ASN A 143 1.54 13.13 2.11
N ARG A 144 2.02 14.32 2.50
CA ARG A 144 1.34 15.25 3.44
C ARG A 144 0.85 14.52 4.70
N PRO A 145 1.77 13.97 5.52
CA PRO A 145 1.40 13.17 6.67
C PRO A 145 0.75 13.99 7.79
N VAL A 146 0.09 13.29 8.71
CA VAL A 146 -0.26 13.84 10.03
C VAL A 146 0.95 14.53 10.70
N PRO A 147 0.73 15.61 11.50
CA PRO A 147 1.82 16.32 12.16
C PRO A 147 2.68 15.40 13.04
N GLY A 148 4.00 15.58 12.96
CA GLY A 148 4.98 14.87 13.80
C GLY A 148 5.45 13.52 13.24
N GLU A 149 4.89 13.05 12.12
CA GLU A 149 5.43 11.91 11.39
C GLU A 149 6.52 12.36 10.39
N THR A 150 7.56 11.54 10.27
CA THR A 150 8.74 11.79 9.44
C THR A 150 9.02 10.60 8.55
N LEU A 151 9.75 10.80 7.46
CA LEU A 151 10.16 9.72 6.56
C LEU A 151 10.97 8.66 7.29
N ALA A 152 11.86 9.06 8.21
CA ALA A 152 12.65 8.13 9.00
C ALA A 152 11.75 7.16 9.81
N LYS A 153 10.69 7.67 10.45
CA LYS A 153 9.74 6.83 11.20
C LYS A 153 8.99 5.85 10.30
N LEU A 154 8.61 6.28 9.10
CA LEU A 154 7.99 5.41 8.09
C LEU A 154 8.93 4.28 7.68
N VAL A 155 10.15 4.63 7.29
CA VAL A 155 11.18 3.69 6.81
C VAL A 155 11.54 2.70 7.92
N ASP A 156 11.74 3.16 9.15
CA ASP A 156 12.05 2.31 10.30
C ASP A 156 10.92 1.31 10.58
N GLY A 157 9.66 1.76 10.53
CA GLY A 157 8.49 0.90 10.74
C GLY A 157 8.35 -0.18 9.65
N ILE A 158 8.58 0.18 8.38
CA ILE A 158 8.56 -0.78 7.27
C ILE A 158 9.71 -1.80 7.42
N ALA A 159 10.93 -1.33 7.70
CA ALA A 159 12.10 -2.18 7.87
C ALA A 159 11.97 -3.11 9.09
N GLU A 160 11.40 -2.63 10.20
CA GLU A 160 11.10 -3.44 11.37
C GLU A 160 10.07 -4.53 11.04
N PHE A 161 8.97 -4.18 10.36
CA PHE A 161 7.96 -5.16 9.95
C PHE A 161 8.56 -6.28 9.09
N HIS A 162 9.33 -5.93 8.05
CA HIS A 162 9.95 -6.93 7.15
C HIS A 162 10.84 -7.90 7.92
N ARG A 163 11.69 -7.38 8.82
CA ARG A 163 12.59 -8.17 9.65
C ARG A 163 11.86 -9.11 10.61
N ASN A 164 10.75 -8.66 11.18
CA ASN A 164 9.97 -9.42 12.17
C ASN A 164 9.04 -10.45 11.53
N HIS A 165 8.68 -10.26 10.25
CA HIS A 165 7.73 -11.09 9.53
C HIS A 165 8.30 -11.64 8.21
N PRO A 166 9.39 -12.42 8.23
CA PRO A 166 10.08 -12.89 7.02
C PRO A 166 9.25 -13.86 6.16
N SER A 167 8.12 -14.36 6.67
CA SER A 167 7.17 -15.18 5.90
C SER A 167 6.21 -14.35 5.03
N VAL A 168 6.11 -13.04 5.26
CA VAL A 168 5.25 -12.13 4.50
C VAL A 168 6.08 -11.50 3.38
N PHE A 169 5.70 -11.73 2.13
CA PHE A 169 6.41 -11.13 1.00
C PHE A 169 6.16 -9.62 0.96
N MET A 170 7.22 -8.80 0.96
CA MET A 170 7.13 -7.35 0.90
C MET A 170 7.55 -6.81 -0.48
N ALA A 171 6.61 -6.20 -1.19
CA ALA A 171 6.92 -5.38 -2.36
C ALA A 171 6.74 -3.90 -2.04
N LEU A 172 7.78 -3.07 -2.14
CA LEU A 172 7.58 -1.61 -2.00
C LEU A 172 6.92 -1.05 -3.25
N GLU A 173 5.80 -0.33 -3.09
CA GLU A 173 5.29 0.54 -4.15
C GLU A 173 5.99 1.90 -4.05
N MET A 174 6.59 2.35 -5.15
CA MET A 174 7.27 3.64 -5.22
C MET A 174 6.64 4.49 -6.33
N PHE A 175 6.05 5.63 -5.96
CA PHE A 175 5.49 6.59 -6.92
C PHE A 175 6.49 7.70 -7.30
N ILE A 176 6.82 7.81 -8.59
CA ILE A 176 7.69 8.87 -9.11
C ILE A 176 6.86 10.05 -9.60
N ALA A 177 7.08 11.21 -8.97
CA ALA A 177 6.40 12.48 -9.23
C ALA A 177 7.39 13.50 -9.83
N PRO A 178 7.20 13.92 -11.09
CA PRO A 178 8.12 14.83 -11.77
C PRO A 178 8.32 16.16 -11.07
N GLY A 179 9.59 16.60 -10.98
CA GLY A 179 9.98 17.83 -10.32
C GLY A 179 9.90 17.79 -8.79
N ILE A 180 9.63 16.62 -8.20
CA ILE A 180 9.59 16.44 -6.74
C ILE A 180 10.63 15.40 -6.31
N ASN A 181 10.52 14.15 -6.79
CA ASN A 181 11.36 13.04 -6.33
C ASN A 181 12.09 12.30 -7.47
N ASP A 182 12.21 12.93 -8.65
CA ASP A 182 12.74 12.33 -9.88
C ASP A 182 14.20 12.72 -10.19
N SER A 183 14.91 13.36 -9.25
CA SER A 183 16.30 13.77 -9.42
C SER A 183 17.30 12.63 -9.17
N ASP A 184 18.55 12.80 -9.60
CA ASP A 184 19.64 11.86 -9.29
C ASP A 184 19.93 11.77 -7.79
N GLU A 185 19.80 12.89 -7.08
CA GLU A 185 19.95 12.93 -5.63
C GLU A 185 18.81 12.17 -4.94
N SER A 186 17.57 12.29 -5.43
CA SER A 186 16.43 11.51 -4.91
C SER A 186 16.65 10.03 -5.16
N LEU A 187 17.10 9.64 -6.36
CA LEU A 187 17.42 8.25 -6.69
C LEU A 187 18.48 7.66 -5.75
N SER A 188 19.58 8.38 -5.50
CA SER A 188 20.64 7.93 -4.59
C SER A 188 20.14 7.75 -3.15
N ARG A 189 19.24 8.63 -2.69
CA ARG A 189 18.57 8.48 -1.40
C ARG A 189 17.64 7.27 -1.39
N PHE A 190 16.84 7.05 -2.43
CA PHE A 190 16.02 5.85 -2.55
C PHE A 190 16.83 4.56 -2.50
N GLU A 191 17.97 4.47 -3.20
CA GLU A 191 18.86 3.31 -3.11
C GLU A 191 19.30 3.02 -1.67
N THR A 192 19.54 4.09 -0.88
CA THR A 192 19.89 3.96 0.55
C THR A 192 18.71 3.45 1.37
N LEU A 193 17.52 4.03 1.19
CA LEU A 193 16.31 3.62 1.91
C LEU A 193 15.89 2.19 1.56
N VAL A 194 15.98 1.79 0.29
CA VAL A 194 15.69 0.43 -0.16
C VAL A 194 16.66 -0.57 0.46
N LYS A 195 17.95 -0.26 0.55
CA LYS A 195 18.92 -1.11 1.27
C LYS A 195 18.60 -1.21 2.76
N GLN A 196 18.15 -0.12 3.39
CA GLN A 196 17.74 -0.14 4.79
C GLN A 196 16.50 -1.02 5.03
N ILE A 197 15.50 -0.91 4.16
CA ILE A 197 14.25 -1.70 4.26
C ILE A 197 14.48 -3.17 3.87
N SER A 198 15.35 -3.41 2.87
CA SER A 198 15.63 -4.73 2.29
C SER A 198 14.37 -5.48 1.82
N PRO A 199 13.48 -4.87 1.00
CA PRO A 199 12.26 -5.53 0.55
C PRO A 199 12.55 -6.69 -0.41
N ASP A 200 11.53 -7.51 -0.69
CA ASP A 200 11.65 -8.64 -1.63
C ASP A 200 11.49 -8.21 -3.10
N ALA A 201 10.77 -7.12 -3.35
CA ALA A 201 10.57 -6.54 -4.67
C ALA A 201 10.27 -5.03 -4.60
N ILE A 202 10.37 -4.36 -5.74
CA ILE A 202 9.87 -3.00 -5.95
C ILE A 202 8.84 -3.00 -7.10
N GLN A 203 7.77 -2.26 -6.88
CA GLN A 203 6.76 -1.91 -7.87
C GLN A 203 6.85 -0.41 -8.15
N LEU A 204 7.47 -0.05 -9.27
CA LEU A 204 7.59 1.34 -9.70
C LEU A 204 6.30 1.80 -10.39
N ASN A 205 5.83 2.96 -9.95
CA ASN A 205 4.60 3.57 -10.40
C ASN A 205 4.82 5.05 -10.75
N THR A 206 3.94 5.57 -11.58
CA THR A 206 3.77 6.98 -11.85
C THR A 206 2.30 7.24 -12.12
N LEU A 207 1.90 8.51 -12.27
CA LEU A 207 0.51 8.87 -12.52
C LEU A 207 -0.06 8.14 -13.76
N ASP A 208 -1.00 7.24 -13.54
CA ASP A 208 -1.73 6.51 -14.60
C ASP A 208 -3.25 6.77 -14.53
N ARG A 209 -3.73 7.26 -13.39
CA ARG A 209 -5.11 7.67 -13.16
C ARG A 209 -5.13 9.10 -12.59
N PRO A 210 -6.22 9.86 -12.77
CA PRO A 210 -6.31 11.21 -12.23
C PRO A 210 -6.02 11.23 -10.72
N GLY A 211 -5.03 12.03 -10.32
CA GLY A 211 -4.70 12.26 -8.91
C GLY A 211 -5.62 13.31 -8.28
N VAL A 212 -5.26 13.76 -7.08
CA VAL A 212 -5.97 14.84 -6.36
C VAL A 212 -5.68 16.19 -6.97
N ILE A 213 -4.43 16.41 -7.39
CA ILE A 213 -4.00 17.67 -7.99
C ILE A 213 -4.12 17.58 -9.52
N ALA A 214 -4.80 18.56 -10.11
CA ALA A 214 -5.08 18.59 -11.55
C ALA A 214 -3.82 18.62 -12.44
N ASP A 215 -2.76 19.27 -11.98
CA ASP A 215 -1.52 19.46 -12.76
C ASP A 215 -0.46 18.38 -12.53
N LEU A 216 -0.79 17.32 -11.78
CA LEU A 216 0.12 16.19 -11.63
C LEU A 216 0.28 15.48 -12.98
N LYS A 217 1.51 15.12 -13.33
CA LYS A 217 1.84 14.49 -14.63
C LYS A 217 2.53 13.15 -14.42
N PRO A 218 2.39 12.20 -15.35
CA PRO A 218 3.24 11.02 -15.37
C PRO A 218 4.71 11.43 -15.54
N ALA A 219 5.60 10.73 -14.83
CA ALA A 219 7.02 10.73 -15.10
C ALA A 219 7.33 10.24 -16.51
N PRO A 220 8.30 10.86 -17.19
CA PRO A 220 8.77 10.39 -18.49
C PRO A 220 9.23 8.93 -18.43
N THR A 221 8.96 8.17 -19.48
CA THR A 221 9.39 6.76 -19.61
C THR A 221 10.88 6.58 -19.34
N GLU A 222 11.72 7.52 -19.79
CA GLU A 222 13.18 7.45 -19.57
C GLU A 222 13.57 7.66 -18.10
N THR A 223 12.86 8.51 -17.37
CA THR A 223 13.01 8.65 -15.91
C THR A 223 12.64 7.34 -15.21
N MET A 224 11.51 6.74 -15.58
CA MET A 224 11.06 5.47 -15.01
C MET A 224 12.06 4.34 -15.26
N LYS A 225 12.59 4.23 -16.49
CA LYS A 225 13.64 3.25 -16.85
C LYS A 225 14.94 3.48 -16.09
N LYS A 226 15.34 4.75 -15.90
CA LYS A 226 16.53 5.10 -15.11
C LYS A 226 16.40 4.64 -13.66
N PHE A 227 15.28 4.94 -13.01
CA PHE A 227 15.01 4.50 -11.64
C PHE A 227 14.99 2.98 -11.55
N ALA A 228 14.28 2.31 -12.47
CA ALA A 228 14.24 0.85 -12.51
C ALA A 228 15.63 0.24 -12.65
N ALA A 229 16.43 0.69 -13.62
CA ALA A 229 17.76 0.12 -13.87
C ALA A 229 18.74 0.31 -12.71
N ALA A 230 18.57 1.37 -11.90
CA ALA A 230 19.36 1.58 -10.70
C ALA A 230 18.91 0.67 -9.56
N LEU A 231 17.60 0.64 -9.27
CA LEU A 231 17.01 -0.11 -8.17
C LEU A 231 17.04 -1.63 -8.38
N ASP A 232 16.94 -2.10 -9.63
CA ASP A 232 16.98 -3.52 -10.02
C ASP A 232 18.35 -4.18 -9.71
N ARG A 233 19.40 -3.36 -9.53
CA ARG A 233 20.70 -3.83 -9.04
C ARG A 233 20.69 -4.22 -7.57
N ILE A 234 19.67 -3.79 -6.82
CA ILE A 234 19.50 -4.03 -5.38
C ILE A 234 18.46 -5.12 -5.15
N VAL A 235 17.29 -4.99 -5.78
CA VAL A 235 16.12 -5.85 -5.60
C VAL A 235 15.28 -5.86 -6.87
N PRO A 236 14.61 -6.97 -7.26
CA PRO A 236 13.83 -7.03 -8.50
C PRO A 236 12.80 -5.91 -8.61
N VAL A 237 12.78 -5.23 -9.76
CA VAL A 237 11.85 -4.12 -10.05
C VAL A 237 10.85 -4.50 -11.13
N THR A 238 9.58 -4.11 -10.93
CA THR A 238 8.52 -4.21 -11.93
C THR A 238 7.80 -2.89 -12.11
N PHE A 239 7.36 -2.57 -13.32
CA PHE A 239 6.49 -1.42 -13.57
C PHE A 239 5.02 -1.82 -13.37
N ILE A 240 4.26 -0.99 -12.66
CA ILE A 240 2.81 -1.20 -12.48
C ILE A 240 1.95 -0.16 -13.22
N SER A 241 2.52 0.98 -13.62
CA SER A 241 1.90 1.94 -14.55
C SER A 241 2.09 1.52 -16.01
N ASN A 242 1.24 2.02 -16.91
CA ASN A 242 1.48 1.87 -18.35
C ASN A 242 2.69 2.73 -18.77
N VAL A 243 3.87 2.13 -18.76
CA VAL A 243 5.09 2.75 -19.29
C VAL A 243 5.22 2.28 -20.74
N ASN A 244 4.55 2.99 -21.65
CA ASN A 244 4.71 2.79 -23.10
C ASN A 244 6.03 3.41 -23.60
#